data_AF-A0A927K166-F1
#
_entry.id   AF-A0A927K166-F1
#
_cell.length_a   1.000
_cell.length_b   1.000
_cell.length_c   1.000
_cell.angle_alpha   90.00
_cell.angle_beta   90.00
_cell.angle_gamma   90.00
#
_symmetry.space_group_name_H-M   'P 1'
#
loop_
_entity.id
_entity.type
_entity.pdbx_description
1 polymer ?
#
loop_
_entity_poly.entity_id
_entity_poly.type
_entity_poly.pdbx_seq_one_letter_code
_entity_poly.pdbx_strand_id
1 'polypeptide(L)'
;MTGAGITRLVVAAATLLVAMPAVAAPTRVLLFHRATGFVHDSIPDAVAALRVLAREQGLEPVASDDPAVFDAPLDGFAAIVLVSTTTDRKRPETEWFVGPRRAALESYVDRGGGLVALHAAADSHAGWPGYARLIGGRFARHPAGTPEAAIQRTPERHPATATLPSAFRIADEWYWFDDVLPDLTHLLTLDPASIGATEVNPRPLAWTHRVGKGRVFYTGLGHRRESWRDARVLAHVAGGLGWATGRAKAPAMLVIDDESTRLRQPVPHGAIGMSTAWRITDRVPGRTMEFRRRTLDRNAAIGLHPIDHDEVYHVVSGEGDVTSDGVTRRVGKGTTVYLYAGATVGIAQRGRQPLALIVSYPLAKPVE
;
A
#
# COMPACT_ATOMS: atom_id res chain seq x y z
N MET A 1 -72.45 15.57 27.01
CA MET A 1 -71.45 15.60 28.10
C MET A 1 -70.18 14.90 27.64
N THR A 2 -69.12 15.70 27.52
CA THR A 2 -67.66 15.39 27.60
C THR A 2 -67.12 14.14 26.88
N GLY A 3 -66.53 14.36 25.71
CA GLY A 3 -65.51 13.47 25.13
C GLY A 3 -64.13 13.83 25.67
N ALA A 4 -63.38 12.83 26.14
CA ALA A 4 -62.00 12.98 26.61
C ALA A 4 -61.03 12.49 25.52
N GLY A 5 -60.24 13.39 24.97
CA GLY A 5 -59.12 13.07 24.08
C GLY A 5 -57.85 12.80 24.89
N ILE A 6 -57.22 11.64 24.67
CA ILE A 6 -55.92 11.28 25.27
C ILE A 6 -54.82 11.74 24.30
N THR A 7 -54.09 12.79 24.66
CA THR A 7 -52.90 13.23 23.94
C THR A 7 -51.69 12.41 24.42
N ARG A 8 -51.13 11.55 23.56
CA ARG A 8 -49.87 10.84 23.83
C ARG A 8 -48.69 11.79 23.59
N LEU A 9 -47.93 12.07 24.63
CA LEU A 9 -46.65 12.80 24.56
C LEU A 9 -45.56 11.83 24.08
N VAL A 10 -45.01 12.05 22.88
CA VAL A 10 -43.82 11.34 22.40
C VAL A 10 -42.60 12.12 22.84
N VAL A 11 -41.85 11.59 23.82
CA VAL A 11 -40.56 12.14 24.22
C VAL A 11 -39.50 11.59 23.28
N ALA A 12 -39.02 12.42 22.35
CA ALA A 12 -37.88 12.08 21.51
C ALA A 12 -36.59 12.22 22.34
N ALA A 13 -35.96 11.09 22.67
CA ALA A 13 -34.64 11.07 23.28
C ALA A 13 -33.60 11.45 22.20
N ALA A 14 -33.06 12.66 22.28
CA ALA A 14 -31.95 13.10 21.45
C ALA A 14 -30.66 12.45 21.96
N THR A 15 -30.17 11.42 21.27
CA THR A 15 -28.85 10.82 21.53
C THR A 15 -27.78 11.82 21.11
N LEU A 16 -27.12 12.44 22.08
CA LEU A 16 -26.00 13.34 21.83
C LEU A 16 -24.80 12.51 21.34
N LEU A 17 -24.56 12.47 20.03
CA LEU A 17 -23.33 11.91 19.46
C LEU A 17 -22.17 12.81 19.86
N VAL A 18 -21.41 12.42 20.89
CA VAL A 18 -20.14 13.07 21.21
C VAL A 18 -19.15 12.66 20.12
N ALA A 19 -18.93 13.55 19.15
CA ALA A 19 -17.86 13.38 18.18
C ALA A 19 -16.53 13.39 18.94
N MET A 20 -15.86 12.24 19.02
CA MET A 20 -14.50 12.19 19.55
C MET A 20 -13.60 13.04 18.65
N PRO A 21 -12.71 13.88 19.22
CA PRO A 21 -11.79 14.66 18.42
C PRO A 21 -10.91 13.69 17.63
N ALA A 22 -10.86 13.87 16.32
CA ALA A 22 -9.92 13.15 15.47
C ALA A 22 -8.50 13.42 16.00
N VAL A 23 -7.77 12.36 16.37
CA VAL A 23 -6.35 12.47 16.71
C VAL A 23 -5.66 13.09 15.50
N ALA A 24 -5.00 14.24 15.71
CA ALA A 24 -4.31 14.93 14.62
C ALA A 24 -3.28 13.98 14.00
N ALA A 25 -3.30 13.86 12.67
CA ALA A 25 -2.36 13.01 11.96
C ALA A 25 -0.91 13.45 12.27
N PRO A 26 0.03 12.52 12.51
CA PRO A 26 1.39 12.86 12.87
C PRO A 26 2.06 13.68 11.77
N THR A 27 2.74 14.76 12.13
CA THR A 27 3.28 15.74 11.17
C THR A 27 4.79 15.67 10.99
N ARG A 28 5.50 14.84 11.76
CA ARG A 28 6.97 14.78 11.74
C ARG A 28 7.49 13.54 11.04
N VAL A 29 8.73 13.56 10.58
CA VAL A 29 9.47 12.37 10.12
C VAL A 29 10.84 12.33 10.80
N LEU A 30 11.19 11.20 11.40
CA LEU A 30 12.51 11.01 12.01
C LEU A 30 13.48 10.50 10.93
N LEU A 31 14.57 11.21 10.68
CA LEU A 31 15.67 10.79 9.83
C LEU A 31 16.80 10.29 10.74
N PHE A 32 16.75 9.02 11.09
CA PHE A 32 17.72 8.41 11.99
C PHE A 32 18.91 7.83 11.21
N HIS A 33 20.13 8.24 11.53
CA HIS A 33 21.30 7.99 10.70
C HIS A 33 22.55 7.54 11.47
N ARG A 34 22.39 6.90 12.63
CA ARG A 34 23.52 6.39 13.40
C ARG A 34 24.18 5.20 12.70
N ALA A 35 25.50 5.27 12.57
CA ALA A 35 26.34 4.20 12.06
C ALA A 35 27.46 3.91 13.08
N THR A 36 27.55 2.66 13.52
CA THR A 36 28.60 2.18 14.45
C THR A 36 29.50 1.11 13.82
N GLY A 37 29.10 0.62 12.64
CA GLY A 37 29.91 -0.16 11.70
C GLY A 37 30.51 0.76 10.62
N PHE A 38 30.24 0.48 9.35
CA PHE A 38 30.66 1.34 8.25
C PHE A 38 29.84 2.64 8.21
N VAL A 39 30.52 3.78 8.13
CA VAL A 39 29.89 5.10 8.02
C VAL A 39 29.91 5.53 6.56
N HIS A 40 28.74 5.55 5.93
CA HIS A 40 28.60 5.94 4.53
C HIS A 40 28.76 7.45 4.36
N ASP A 41 29.61 7.87 3.44
CA ASP A 41 29.87 9.28 3.12
C ASP A 41 28.66 9.98 2.46
N SER A 42 27.68 9.19 1.99
CA SER A 42 26.41 9.65 1.45
C SER A 42 25.37 10.07 2.50
N ILE A 43 25.55 9.72 3.79
CA ILE A 43 24.57 10.05 4.84
C ILE A 43 24.23 11.55 4.88
N PRO A 44 25.18 12.50 4.80
CA PRO A 44 24.85 13.93 4.78
C PRO A 44 24.03 14.35 3.56
N ASP A 45 24.38 13.88 2.35
CA ASP A 45 23.62 14.16 1.13
C ASP A 45 22.20 13.53 1.21
N ALA A 46 22.08 12.34 1.77
CA ALA A 46 20.82 11.65 2.02
C ALA A 46 19.90 12.42 2.97
N VAL A 47 20.41 12.81 4.14
CA VAL A 47 19.65 13.59 5.13
C VAL A 47 19.21 14.93 4.54
N ALA A 48 20.07 15.59 3.76
CA ALA A 48 19.73 16.85 3.10
C ALA A 48 18.58 16.66 2.08
N ALA A 49 18.66 15.65 1.22
CA ALA A 49 17.60 15.34 0.26
C ALA A 49 16.28 14.96 0.96
N LEU A 50 16.34 14.09 1.96
CA LEU A 50 15.16 13.64 2.72
C LEU A 50 14.46 14.79 3.46
N ARG A 51 15.20 15.79 3.95
CA ARG A 51 14.61 17.01 4.52
C ARG A 51 13.74 17.77 3.52
N VAL A 52 14.19 17.86 2.26
CA VAL A 52 13.42 18.50 1.18
C VAL A 52 12.19 17.67 0.86
N LEU A 53 12.38 16.37 0.59
CA LEU A 53 11.29 15.45 0.23
C LEU A 53 10.20 15.37 1.31
N ALA A 54 10.60 15.38 2.58
CA ALA A 54 9.66 15.41 3.71
C ALA A 54 8.81 16.69 3.70
N ARG A 55 9.44 17.86 3.53
CA ARG A 55 8.74 19.15 3.51
C ARG A 55 7.78 19.27 2.33
N GLU A 56 8.14 18.75 1.17
CA GLU A 56 7.26 18.69 -0.01
C GLU A 56 5.99 17.84 0.24
N GLN A 57 6.06 16.90 1.18
CA GLN A 57 4.94 16.09 1.65
C GLN A 57 4.24 16.67 2.88
N GLY A 58 4.58 17.90 3.27
CA GLY A 58 4.01 18.57 4.44
C GLY A 58 4.45 17.96 5.78
N LEU A 59 5.60 17.28 5.79
CA LEU A 59 6.19 16.69 7.00
C LEU A 59 7.34 17.56 7.52
N GLU A 60 7.45 17.67 8.84
CA GLU A 60 8.57 18.29 9.52
C GLU A 60 9.70 17.27 9.74
N PRO A 61 10.85 17.40 9.07
CA PRO A 61 11.96 16.46 9.23
C PRO A 61 12.76 16.74 10.50
N VAL A 62 13.02 15.70 11.27
CA VAL A 62 13.88 15.72 12.45
C VAL A 62 15.02 14.73 12.23
N ALA A 63 16.25 15.22 12.08
CA ALA A 63 17.41 14.35 11.91
C ALA A 63 18.10 14.10 13.26
N SER A 64 18.51 12.87 13.51
CA SER A 64 19.24 12.49 14.72
C SER A 64 20.10 11.25 14.49
N ASP A 65 21.26 11.18 15.13
CA ASP A 65 22.05 9.97 15.34
C ASP A 65 22.10 9.54 16.81
N ASP A 66 21.37 10.23 17.68
CA ASP A 66 21.25 9.90 19.10
C ASP A 66 20.12 8.88 19.30
N PRO A 67 20.43 7.64 19.73
CA PRO A 67 19.43 6.60 19.99
C PRO A 67 18.42 6.97 21.09
N ALA A 68 18.70 7.98 21.92
CA ALA A 68 17.79 8.44 22.97
C ALA A 68 16.45 8.95 22.41
N VAL A 69 16.37 9.27 21.11
CA VAL A 69 15.10 9.61 20.44
C VAL A 69 14.06 8.49 20.53
N PHE A 70 14.50 7.23 20.69
CA PHE A 70 13.61 6.07 20.82
C PHE A 70 13.17 5.79 22.26
N ASP A 71 13.66 6.57 23.24
CA ASP A 71 13.21 6.48 24.64
C ASP A 71 11.93 7.30 24.88
N ALA A 72 11.57 8.17 23.93
CA ALA A 72 10.34 8.97 23.94
C ALA A 72 9.23 8.34 23.08
N PRO A 73 7.94 8.72 23.28
CA PRO A 73 6.85 8.29 22.42
C PRO A 73 7.08 8.67 20.94
N LEU A 74 6.86 7.70 20.05
CA LEU A 74 7.10 7.84 18.61
C LEU A 74 5.85 8.30 17.84
N ASP A 75 4.70 8.46 18.52
CA ASP A 75 3.39 8.70 17.88
C ASP A 75 3.29 10.05 17.14
N GLY A 76 4.23 10.98 17.39
CA GLY A 76 4.34 12.23 16.64
C GLY A 76 4.99 12.09 15.25
N PHE A 77 5.60 10.94 14.95
CA PHE A 77 6.25 10.67 13.67
C PHE A 77 5.33 9.89 12.73
N ALA A 78 5.13 10.39 11.53
CA ALA A 78 4.43 9.71 10.46
C ALA A 78 5.27 8.58 9.85
N ALA A 79 6.58 8.77 9.83
CA ALA A 79 7.55 7.75 9.47
C ALA A 79 8.85 7.90 10.26
N ILE A 80 9.53 6.77 10.43
CA ILE A 80 10.93 6.70 10.83
C ILE A 80 11.70 6.24 9.60
N VAL A 81 12.72 7.00 9.23
CA VAL A 81 13.62 6.73 8.10
C VAL A 81 14.97 6.33 8.67
N LEU A 82 15.39 5.10 8.44
CA LEU A 82 16.72 4.60 8.75
C LEU A 82 17.63 4.88 7.56
N VAL A 83 18.45 5.92 7.68
CA VAL A 83 19.28 6.47 6.61
C VAL A 83 20.65 5.82 6.66
N SER A 84 20.83 4.73 5.90
CA SER A 84 22.12 4.00 5.80
C SER A 84 22.76 3.68 7.16
N THR A 85 21.92 3.37 8.16
CA THR A 85 22.37 3.04 9.51
C THR A 85 23.13 1.72 9.51
N THR A 86 24.15 1.58 10.36
CA THR A 86 24.91 0.32 10.48
C THR A 86 25.23 0.01 11.94
N THR A 87 25.46 -1.28 12.22
CA THR A 87 26.03 -1.76 13.48
C THR A 87 27.25 -2.61 13.23
N ASP A 88 28.28 -2.50 14.07
CA ASP A 88 29.44 -3.39 13.94
C ASP A 88 29.14 -4.78 14.51
N ARG A 89 29.04 -5.77 13.62
CA ARG A 89 28.82 -7.19 13.98
C ARG A 89 29.88 -7.75 14.92
N LYS A 90 31.10 -7.20 14.91
CA LYS A 90 32.21 -7.60 15.79
C LYS A 90 32.20 -6.86 17.13
N ARG A 91 31.37 -5.83 17.27
CA ARG A 91 31.20 -5.04 18.50
C ARG A 91 29.71 -4.91 18.87
N PRO A 92 29.05 -5.99 19.32
CA PRO A 92 27.63 -5.98 19.68
C PRO A 92 27.26 -4.91 20.73
N GLU A 93 28.20 -4.52 21.58
CA GLU A 93 28.05 -3.45 22.57
C GLU A 93 27.82 -2.05 21.95
N THR A 94 28.12 -1.89 20.65
CA THR A 94 27.85 -0.66 19.90
C THR A 94 26.46 -0.61 19.26
N GLU A 95 25.68 -1.69 19.38
CA GLU A 95 24.28 -1.69 18.95
C GLU A 95 23.48 -0.60 19.68
N TRP A 96 22.60 0.09 18.94
CA TRP A 96 21.87 1.24 19.45
C TRP A 96 20.35 1.01 19.61
N PHE A 97 19.75 0.08 18.87
CA PHE A 97 18.49 -0.56 19.28
C PHE A 97 18.75 -1.71 20.27
N VAL A 98 18.82 -1.35 21.55
CA VAL A 98 18.95 -2.29 22.66
C VAL A 98 17.82 -2.11 23.68
N GLY A 99 17.51 -3.16 24.42
CA GLY A 99 16.50 -3.11 25.49
C GLY A 99 15.12 -2.63 25.00
N PRO A 100 14.47 -1.69 25.73
CA PRO A 100 13.12 -1.21 25.39
C PRO A 100 12.99 -0.57 24.00
N ARG A 101 14.07 -0.05 23.42
CA ARG A 101 14.04 0.62 22.10
C ARG A 101 13.66 -0.33 20.97
N ARG A 102 14.00 -1.63 21.10
CA ARG A 102 13.58 -2.67 20.13
C ARG A 102 12.05 -2.79 20.09
N ALA A 103 11.45 -2.95 21.26
CA ALA A 103 9.99 -3.04 21.42
C ALA A 103 9.29 -1.73 21.03
N ALA A 104 9.91 -0.58 21.29
CA ALA A 104 9.38 0.72 20.88
C ALA A 104 9.23 0.83 19.36
N LEU A 105 10.26 0.44 18.60
CA LEU A 105 10.20 0.42 17.13
C LEU A 105 9.18 -0.60 16.61
N GLU A 106 9.24 -1.85 17.11
CA GLU A 106 8.32 -2.92 16.70
C GLU A 106 6.87 -2.49 16.92
N SER A 107 6.55 -1.95 18.11
CA SER A 107 5.20 -1.52 18.44
C SER A 107 4.77 -0.28 17.66
N TYR A 108 5.68 0.66 17.40
CA TYR A 108 5.38 1.81 16.55
C TYR A 108 4.95 1.38 15.14
N VAL A 109 5.69 0.46 14.51
CA VAL A 109 5.33 -0.04 13.18
C VAL A 109 4.03 -0.84 13.25
N ASP A 110 3.91 -1.78 14.19
CA ASP A 110 2.71 -2.61 14.33
C ASP A 110 1.41 -1.79 14.47
N ARG A 111 1.46 -0.65 15.19
CA ARG A 111 0.30 0.24 15.37
C ARG A 111 -0.03 1.13 14.17
N GLY A 112 0.79 1.15 13.12
CA GLY A 112 0.53 1.94 11.91
C GLY A 112 1.62 2.94 11.53
N GLY A 113 2.71 2.99 12.30
CA GLY A 113 3.87 3.83 11.97
C GLY A 113 4.53 3.41 10.65
N GLY A 114 4.90 4.39 9.83
CA GLY A 114 5.68 4.15 8.62
C GLY A 114 7.15 3.88 8.96
N LEU A 115 7.77 2.90 8.29
CA LEU A 115 9.21 2.66 8.35
C LEU A 115 9.80 2.72 6.94
N VAL A 116 10.84 3.52 6.75
CA VAL A 116 11.61 3.58 5.51
C VAL A 116 13.05 3.18 5.82
N ALA A 117 13.54 2.15 5.16
CA ALA A 117 14.89 1.64 5.35
C ALA A 117 15.70 1.81 4.07
N LEU A 118 16.84 2.49 4.17
CA LEU A 118 17.62 2.90 3.02
C LEU A 118 19.00 2.26 3.06
N HIS A 119 19.36 1.62 1.94
CA HIS A 119 20.67 1.04 1.68
C HIS A 119 21.17 0.20 2.87
N ALA A 120 22.18 0.70 3.59
CA ALA A 120 22.85 -0.03 4.66
C ALA A 120 22.00 -0.24 5.91
N ALA A 121 20.79 0.32 5.98
CA ALA A 121 19.84 0.01 7.05
C ALA A 121 19.61 -1.51 7.22
N ALA A 122 19.71 -2.31 6.15
CA ALA A 122 19.63 -3.78 6.21
C ALA A 122 20.88 -4.47 6.79
N ASP A 123 22.00 -3.74 6.95
CA ASP A 123 23.24 -4.16 7.61
C ASP A 123 23.35 -3.64 9.06
N SER A 124 22.20 -3.51 9.73
CA SER A 124 22.12 -3.23 11.16
C SER A 124 21.57 -4.43 11.93
N HIS A 125 21.96 -4.56 13.19
CA HIS A 125 21.39 -5.47 14.18
C HIS A 125 21.31 -6.93 13.72
N ALA A 126 22.40 -7.46 13.15
CA ALA A 126 22.44 -8.82 12.59
C ALA A 126 22.07 -9.91 13.61
N GLY A 127 22.28 -9.68 14.91
CA GLY A 127 21.90 -10.57 16.00
C GLY A 127 20.43 -10.46 16.44
N TRP A 128 19.62 -9.59 15.82
CA TRP A 128 18.21 -9.38 16.15
C TRP A 128 17.31 -9.79 14.96
N PRO A 129 16.77 -11.03 14.95
CA PRO A 129 15.88 -11.50 13.89
C PRO A 129 14.61 -10.65 13.70
N GLY A 130 14.14 -9.97 14.75
CA GLY A 130 13.01 -9.03 14.66
C GLY A 130 13.31 -7.84 13.76
N TYR A 131 14.54 -7.32 13.77
CA TYR A 131 14.97 -6.25 12.88
C TYR A 131 14.94 -6.69 11.41
N ALA A 132 15.53 -7.86 11.11
CA ALA A 132 15.49 -8.43 9.77
C ALA A 132 14.05 -8.60 9.27
N ARG A 133 13.13 -9.07 10.13
CA ARG A 133 11.70 -9.15 9.80
C ARG A 133 11.03 -7.78 9.60
N LEU A 134 11.40 -6.77 10.38
CA LEU A 134 10.87 -5.42 10.18
C LEU A 134 11.27 -4.87 8.79
N ILE A 135 12.55 -5.00 8.44
CA ILE A 135 13.09 -4.51 7.16
C ILE A 135 12.63 -5.38 5.97
N GLY A 136 12.40 -6.67 6.20
CA GLY A 136 11.98 -7.65 5.18
C GLY A 136 13.12 -8.53 4.65
N GLY A 137 14.36 -8.27 5.07
CA GLY A 137 15.53 -9.06 4.72
C GLY A 137 16.76 -8.60 5.50
N ARG A 138 17.79 -9.45 5.55
CA ARG A 138 19.06 -9.17 6.24
C ARG A 138 20.19 -9.11 5.22
N PHE A 139 21.05 -8.10 5.31
CA PHE A 139 22.23 -8.01 4.45
C PHE A 139 23.13 -9.27 4.57
N ALA A 140 23.47 -9.84 3.41
CA ALA A 140 24.34 -11.00 3.30
C ALA A 140 25.71 -10.64 2.72
N ARG A 141 25.73 -9.99 1.54
CA ARG A 141 26.97 -9.62 0.84
C ARG A 141 26.73 -8.55 -0.23
N HIS A 142 27.83 -8.05 -0.79
CA HIS A 142 27.89 -7.11 -1.91
C HIS A 142 29.15 -7.38 -2.76
N PRO A 143 29.18 -6.97 -4.05
CA PRO A 143 30.38 -7.03 -4.87
C PRO A 143 31.34 -5.89 -4.50
N ALA A 144 32.56 -5.94 -5.01
CA ALA A 144 33.53 -4.87 -4.81
C ALA A 144 33.10 -3.57 -5.54
N GLY A 145 33.19 -2.45 -4.85
CA GLY A 145 32.96 -1.12 -5.42
C GLY A 145 31.49 -0.84 -5.74
N THR A 146 31.27 0.13 -6.61
CA THR A 146 29.93 0.61 -7.00
C THR A 146 29.69 0.52 -8.51
N PRO A 147 29.69 -0.70 -9.08
CA PRO A 147 29.59 -0.89 -10.52
C PRO A 147 28.23 -0.43 -11.05
N GLU A 148 28.17 0.00 -12.31
CA GLU A 148 26.91 0.31 -12.96
C GLU A 148 26.13 -0.97 -13.29
N ALA A 149 24.89 -1.07 -12.81
CA ALA A 149 24.03 -2.23 -13.03
C ALA A 149 22.74 -1.88 -13.77
N ALA A 150 22.15 -2.90 -14.39
CA ALA A 150 20.80 -2.83 -14.96
C ALA A 150 19.76 -3.13 -13.88
N ILE A 151 18.83 -2.19 -13.72
CA ILE A 151 17.69 -2.27 -12.80
C ILE A 151 16.41 -2.38 -13.63
N GLN A 152 15.53 -3.29 -13.23
CA GLN A 152 14.21 -3.47 -13.81
C GLN A 152 13.13 -3.10 -12.80
N ARG A 153 12.13 -2.34 -13.27
CA ARG A 153 10.90 -2.10 -12.52
C ARG A 153 10.01 -3.32 -12.67
N THR A 154 9.45 -3.80 -11.56
CA THR A 154 8.43 -4.85 -11.60
C THR A 154 7.13 -4.29 -12.22
N PRO A 155 6.17 -5.14 -12.61
CA PRO A 155 4.86 -4.68 -13.06
C PRO A 155 4.01 -4.01 -11.96
N GLU A 156 4.48 -4.00 -10.72
CA GLU A 156 3.79 -3.44 -9.57
C GLU A 156 3.61 -1.92 -9.70
N ARG A 157 2.39 -1.45 -9.45
CA ARG A 157 2.07 -0.02 -9.53
C ARG A 157 2.22 0.59 -8.16
N HIS A 158 3.36 1.23 -7.93
CA HIS A 158 3.67 1.80 -6.63
C HIS A 158 4.12 3.26 -6.76
N PRO A 159 3.78 4.17 -5.80
CA PRO A 159 4.23 5.56 -5.84
C PRO A 159 5.76 5.69 -5.97
N ALA A 160 6.52 4.80 -5.32
CA ALA A 160 7.98 4.74 -5.43
C ALA A 160 8.49 4.41 -6.84
N THR A 161 7.68 3.87 -7.74
CA THR A 161 8.14 3.48 -9.09
C THR A 161 7.33 4.14 -10.20
N ALA A 162 6.42 5.05 -9.84
CA ALA A 162 5.45 5.66 -10.75
C ALA A 162 6.10 6.47 -11.88
N THR A 163 7.18 7.19 -11.59
CA THR A 163 7.91 8.04 -12.55
C THR A 163 9.13 7.35 -13.15
N LEU A 164 9.47 6.14 -12.69
CA LEU A 164 10.64 5.41 -13.17
C LEU A 164 10.37 4.79 -14.54
N PRO A 165 11.36 4.74 -15.44
CA PRO A 165 11.26 3.91 -16.64
C PRO A 165 11.15 2.43 -16.27
N SER A 166 10.69 1.60 -17.22
CA SER A 166 10.57 0.15 -17.00
C SER A 166 11.91 -0.53 -16.73
N ALA A 167 13.01 0.02 -17.25
CA ALA A 167 14.37 -0.37 -16.93
C ALA A 167 15.32 0.83 -17.03
N PHE A 168 16.41 0.80 -16.26
CA PHE A 168 17.46 1.82 -16.32
C PHE A 168 18.79 1.28 -15.80
N ARG A 169 19.88 2.00 -16.07
CA ARG A 169 21.20 1.75 -15.48
C ARG A 169 21.58 2.86 -14.51
N ILE A 170 22.26 2.48 -13.43
CA ILE A 170 22.81 3.40 -12.42
C ILE A 170 23.99 2.72 -11.73
N ALA A 171 24.98 3.49 -11.28
CA ALA A 171 26.07 3.03 -10.44
C ALA A 171 25.70 3.20 -8.97
N ASP A 172 25.79 2.13 -8.18
CA ASP A 172 25.52 2.09 -6.75
C ASP A 172 26.19 0.84 -6.14
N GLU A 173 26.03 0.58 -4.85
CA GLU A 173 26.45 -0.67 -4.21
C GLU A 173 25.28 -1.67 -4.11
N TRP A 174 25.53 -2.92 -4.50
CA TRP A 174 24.48 -3.91 -4.74
C TRP A 174 24.43 -4.98 -3.66
N TYR A 175 23.31 -5.10 -2.97
CA TYR A 175 23.16 -6.04 -1.85
C TYR A 175 22.45 -7.33 -2.24
N TRP A 176 22.95 -8.41 -1.68
CA TRP A 176 22.27 -9.69 -1.55
C TRP A 176 21.78 -9.83 -0.12
N PHE A 177 20.67 -10.54 0.03
CA PHE A 177 19.97 -10.66 1.29
C PHE A 177 19.79 -12.13 1.68
N ASP A 178 19.95 -12.39 2.97
CA ASP A 178 19.45 -13.58 3.66
C ASP A 178 18.09 -13.26 4.28
N ASP A 179 17.36 -14.30 4.72
CA ASP A 179 16.13 -14.15 5.51
C ASP A 179 15.07 -13.25 4.85
N VAL A 180 15.05 -13.21 3.51
CA VAL A 180 14.08 -12.44 2.73
C VAL A 180 12.68 -13.02 2.97
N LEU A 181 11.75 -12.16 3.38
CA LEU A 181 10.38 -12.60 3.62
C LEU A 181 9.70 -13.03 2.31
N PRO A 182 8.84 -14.07 2.35
CA PRO A 182 8.21 -14.62 1.15
C PRO A 182 7.08 -13.76 0.58
N ASP A 183 6.50 -12.85 1.37
CA ASP A 183 5.32 -12.04 1.07
C ASP A 183 5.63 -10.58 0.73
N LEU A 184 6.90 -10.29 0.41
CA LEU A 184 7.31 -8.96 -0.03
C LEU A 184 6.70 -8.59 -1.39
N THR A 185 6.26 -7.34 -1.50
CA THR A 185 5.90 -6.73 -2.78
C THR A 185 7.15 -6.10 -3.39
N HIS A 186 7.77 -6.78 -4.36
CA HIS A 186 8.97 -6.31 -5.04
C HIS A 186 8.66 -5.16 -6.00
N LEU A 187 9.46 -4.10 -5.94
CA LEU A 187 9.30 -2.88 -6.74
C LEU A 187 10.39 -2.73 -7.80
N LEU A 188 11.64 -3.03 -7.42
CA LEU A 188 12.81 -3.00 -8.29
C LEU A 188 13.59 -4.30 -8.12
N THR A 189 14.15 -4.79 -9.22
CA THR A 189 15.12 -5.89 -9.22
C THR A 189 16.42 -5.48 -9.88
N LEU A 190 17.51 -6.02 -9.38
CA LEU A 190 18.84 -5.97 -9.98
C LEU A 190 19.04 -7.16 -10.91
N ASP A 191 19.57 -6.93 -12.11
CA ASP A 191 20.13 -7.98 -12.97
C ASP A 191 21.60 -8.25 -12.59
N PRO A 192 21.94 -9.39 -11.97
CA PRO A 192 23.31 -9.69 -11.54
C PRO A 192 24.30 -9.85 -12.69
N ALA A 193 23.83 -10.33 -13.86
CA ALA A 193 24.69 -10.52 -15.02
C ALA A 193 25.24 -9.18 -15.54
N SER A 194 24.50 -8.09 -15.33
CA SER A 194 24.90 -6.74 -15.72
C SER A 194 26.14 -6.20 -14.99
N ILE A 195 26.54 -6.85 -13.88
CA ILE A 195 27.76 -6.57 -13.12
C ILE A 195 28.72 -7.77 -13.09
N GLY A 196 28.55 -8.72 -14.01
CA GLY A 196 29.43 -9.88 -14.16
C GLY A 196 29.21 -11.01 -13.14
N ALA A 197 28.11 -11.00 -12.39
CA ALA A 197 27.77 -12.12 -11.53
C ALA A 197 27.17 -13.28 -12.36
N THR A 198 27.45 -14.53 -11.96
CA THR A 198 27.06 -15.74 -12.70
C THR A 198 25.61 -16.19 -12.46
N GLU A 199 24.87 -15.43 -11.66
CA GLU A 199 23.52 -15.79 -11.23
C GLU A 199 22.48 -15.42 -12.28
N VAL A 200 21.52 -16.33 -12.49
CA VAL A 200 20.52 -16.19 -13.57
C VAL A 200 19.29 -15.40 -13.14
N ASN A 201 18.99 -15.37 -11.84
CA ASN A 201 17.75 -14.77 -11.33
C ASN A 201 17.96 -13.32 -10.89
N PRO A 202 17.09 -12.39 -11.32
CA PRO A 202 17.07 -11.03 -10.79
C PRO A 202 16.95 -11.03 -9.27
N ARG A 203 17.67 -10.12 -8.61
CA ARG A 203 17.69 -10.00 -7.15
C ARG A 203 16.78 -8.86 -6.69
N PRO A 204 16.02 -9.02 -5.60
CA PRO A 204 15.22 -7.91 -5.08
C PRO A 204 16.14 -6.76 -4.66
N LEU A 205 15.81 -5.56 -5.14
CA LEU A 205 16.55 -4.33 -4.83
C LEU A 205 15.72 -3.38 -3.98
N ALA A 206 14.42 -3.29 -4.24
CA ALA A 206 13.48 -2.48 -3.46
C ALA A 206 12.16 -3.22 -3.29
N TRP A 207 11.55 -3.10 -2.12
CA TRP A 207 10.30 -3.78 -1.79
C TRP A 207 9.48 -3.03 -0.76
N THR A 208 8.24 -3.48 -0.59
CA THR A 208 7.35 -3.06 0.49
C THR A 208 6.68 -4.26 1.13
N HIS A 209 6.27 -4.10 2.38
CA HIS A 209 5.32 -5.01 3.05
C HIS A 209 4.56 -4.29 4.16
N ARG A 210 3.73 -5.04 4.88
CA ARG A 210 3.07 -4.56 6.09
C ARG A 210 3.55 -5.34 7.31
N VAL A 211 3.68 -4.63 8.43
CA VAL A 211 3.87 -5.24 9.76
C VAL A 211 2.76 -4.69 10.64
N GLY A 212 1.83 -5.55 11.04
CA GLY A 212 0.58 -5.10 11.66
C GLY A 212 -0.16 -4.13 10.75
N LYS A 213 -0.38 -2.90 11.24
CA LYS A 213 -0.99 -1.80 10.47
C LYS A 213 0.05 -0.93 9.76
N GLY A 214 1.33 -1.08 10.09
CA GLY A 214 2.42 -0.27 9.55
C GLY A 214 2.78 -0.63 8.12
N ARG A 215 3.39 0.34 7.43
CA ARG A 215 3.89 0.22 6.07
C ARG A 215 5.40 0.34 6.09
N VAL A 216 6.11 -0.69 5.61
CA VAL A 216 7.57 -0.67 5.51
C VAL A 216 7.99 -0.63 4.04
N PHE A 217 8.85 0.31 3.72
CA PHE A 217 9.49 0.44 2.41
C PHE A 217 11.00 0.29 2.58
N TYR A 218 11.61 -0.56 1.75
CA TYR A 218 13.05 -0.71 1.67
C TYR A 218 13.54 -0.45 0.24
N THR A 219 14.71 0.19 0.13
CA THR A 219 15.47 0.23 -1.13
C THR A 219 16.96 0.09 -0.85
N GLY A 220 17.64 -0.75 -1.63
CA GLY A 220 19.09 -0.92 -1.58
C GLY A 220 19.88 0.21 -2.24
N LEU A 221 19.22 1.14 -2.94
CA LEU A 221 19.85 2.31 -3.55
C LEU A 221 20.26 3.35 -2.49
N GLY A 222 21.31 4.10 -2.78
CA GLY A 222 21.73 5.25 -1.96
C GLY A 222 23.07 5.12 -1.26
N HIS A 223 23.93 4.17 -1.64
CA HIS A 223 25.32 4.10 -1.15
C HIS A 223 26.09 5.35 -1.52
N ARG A 224 25.99 5.74 -2.80
CA ARG A 224 26.76 6.81 -3.40
C ARG A 224 26.18 8.18 -3.10
N ARG A 225 27.06 9.18 -2.98
CA ARG A 225 26.66 10.60 -2.89
C ARG A 225 25.90 11.05 -4.13
N GLU A 226 26.28 10.54 -5.31
CA GLU A 226 25.65 10.88 -6.58
C GLU A 226 24.22 10.33 -6.70
N SER A 227 23.90 9.21 -6.03
CA SER A 227 22.53 8.68 -5.98
C SER A 227 21.55 9.71 -5.40
N TRP A 228 22.00 10.54 -4.46
CA TRP A 228 21.21 11.61 -3.84
C TRP A 228 21.06 12.88 -4.68
N ARG A 229 21.59 12.86 -5.91
CA ARG A 229 21.39 13.91 -6.94
C ARG A 229 20.69 13.36 -8.18
N ASP A 230 20.48 12.05 -8.25
CA ASP A 230 19.77 11.42 -9.36
C ASP A 230 18.26 11.58 -9.19
N ALA A 231 17.61 12.24 -10.15
CA ALA A 231 16.17 12.51 -10.11
C ALA A 231 15.32 11.22 -9.99
N ARG A 232 15.80 10.09 -10.51
CA ARG A 232 15.12 8.80 -10.42
C ARG A 232 15.15 8.28 -8.98
N VAL A 233 16.32 8.33 -8.33
CA VAL A 233 16.47 7.90 -6.93
C VAL A 233 15.67 8.80 -6.00
N LEU A 234 15.73 10.13 -6.19
CA LEU A 234 14.95 11.08 -5.42
C LEU A 234 13.45 10.83 -5.54
N ALA A 235 12.94 10.64 -6.77
CA ALA A 235 11.54 10.31 -6.99
C ALA A 235 11.14 8.95 -6.37
N HIS A 236 12.04 7.96 -6.45
CA HIS A 236 11.82 6.64 -5.85
C HIS A 236 11.66 6.71 -4.34
N VAL A 237 12.60 7.37 -3.66
CA VAL A 237 12.58 7.56 -2.21
C VAL A 237 11.40 8.44 -1.79
N ALA A 238 11.07 9.49 -2.54
CA ALA A 238 9.92 10.35 -2.28
C ALA A 238 8.61 9.55 -2.33
N GLY A 239 8.41 8.73 -3.38
CA GLY A 239 7.24 7.87 -3.50
C GLY A 239 7.18 6.79 -2.42
N GLY A 240 8.33 6.23 -2.02
CA GLY A 240 8.42 5.28 -0.91
C GLY A 240 8.04 5.90 0.44
N LEU A 241 8.55 7.09 0.74
CA LEU A 241 8.20 7.87 1.93
C LEU A 241 6.71 8.26 1.93
N GLY A 242 6.19 8.70 0.78
CA GLY A 242 4.78 9.04 0.63
C GLY A 242 3.88 7.83 0.88
N TRP A 243 4.24 6.67 0.34
CA TRP A 243 3.48 5.44 0.59
C TRP A 243 3.57 5.01 2.06
N ALA A 244 4.77 4.97 2.66
CA ALA A 244 4.95 4.58 4.05
C ALA A 244 4.11 5.46 5.01
N THR A 245 4.09 6.77 4.75
CA THR A 245 3.34 7.75 5.56
C THR A 245 1.84 7.85 5.20
N GLY A 246 1.37 7.14 4.17
CA GLY A 246 -0.02 7.22 3.68
C GLY A 246 -0.35 8.56 3.00
N ARG A 247 0.69 9.31 2.58
CA ARG A 247 0.60 10.64 1.96
C ARG A 247 0.96 10.65 0.48
N ALA A 248 1.13 9.48 -0.12
CA ALA A 248 1.32 9.39 -1.56
C ALA A 248 0.17 10.13 -2.26
N LYS A 249 0.49 11.21 -2.98
CA LYS A 249 -0.52 11.93 -3.75
C LYS A 249 -1.10 10.98 -4.78
N ALA A 250 -2.43 10.90 -4.85
CA ALA A 250 -3.09 10.23 -5.96
C ALA A 250 -2.57 10.82 -7.28
N PRO A 251 -2.33 9.99 -8.31
CA PRO A 251 -1.97 10.52 -9.62
C PRO A 251 -3.08 11.45 -10.10
N ALA A 252 -2.74 12.46 -10.92
CA ALA A 252 -3.72 13.42 -11.45
C ALA A 252 -4.90 12.72 -12.15
N MET A 253 -4.62 11.58 -12.79
CA MET A 253 -5.61 10.63 -13.30
C MET A 253 -4.96 9.24 -13.43
N LEU A 254 -5.79 8.18 -13.42
CA LEU A 254 -5.37 6.83 -13.77
C LEU A 254 -6.15 6.38 -15.01
N VAL A 255 -5.44 6.07 -16.09
CA VAL A 255 -6.03 5.48 -17.30
C VAL A 255 -5.84 3.96 -17.22
N ILE A 256 -6.94 3.21 -17.22
CA ILE A 256 -6.93 1.75 -17.14
C ILE A 256 -7.45 1.20 -18.47
N ASP A 257 -6.67 0.31 -19.08
CA ASP A 257 -7.18 -0.56 -20.14
C ASP A 257 -7.99 -1.70 -19.49
N ASP A 258 -9.31 -1.70 -19.72
CA ASP A 258 -10.24 -2.69 -19.21
C ASP A 258 -9.73 -4.12 -19.48
N GLU A 259 -9.25 -4.42 -20.69
CA GLU A 259 -8.87 -5.80 -21.04
C GLU A 259 -7.74 -6.33 -20.16
N SER A 260 -6.87 -5.46 -19.65
CA SER A 260 -5.81 -5.83 -18.69
C SER A 260 -6.34 -6.25 -17.30
N THR A 261 -7.63 -6.05 -17.03
CA THR A 261 -8.33 -6.39 -15.76
C THR A 261 -9.37 -7.49 -15.93
N ARG A 262 -9.45 -8.07 -17.13
CA ARG A 262 -10.43 -9.09 -17.50
C ARG A 262 -10.12 -10.43 -16.82
N LEU A 263 -11.14 -10.99 -16.19
CA LEU A 263 -11.08 -12.28 -15.53
C LEU A 263 -12.34 -13.10 -15.83
N ARG A 264 -12.14 -14.32 -16.36
CA ARG A 264 -13.21 -15.30 -16.55
C ARG A 264 -13.34 -16.13 -15.27
N GLN A 265 -14.54 -16.19 -14.69
CA GLN A 265 -14.77 -16.84 -13.40
C GLN A 265 -16.22 -17.27 -13.23
N PRO A 266 -16.52 -18.24 -12.33
CA PRO A 266 -17.87 -18.49 -11.87
C PRO A 266 -18.53 -17.21 -11.33
N VAL A 267 -19.86 -17.12 -11.44
CA VAL A 267 -20.59 -15.96 -10.91
C VAL A 267 -20.54 -15.95 -9.38
N PRO A 268 -20.35 -14.78 -8.72
CA PRO A 268 -20.46 -14.67 -7.26
C PRO A 268 -21.84 -15.08 -6.72
N HIS A 269 -21.90 -15.34 -5.42
CA HIS A 269 -23.13 -15.64 -4.69
C HIS A 269 -23.91 -16.83 -5.28
N GLY A 270 -23.30 -18.01 -5.21
CA GLY A 270 -23.95 -19.28 -5.60
C GLY A 270 -23.38 -19.96 -6.84
N ALA A 271 -22.37 -19.38 -7.52
CA ALA A 271 -21.70 -20.00 -8.67
C ALA A 271 -22.66 -20.43 -9.80
N ILE A 272 -23.74 -19.67 -10.00
CA ILE A 272 -24.78 -19.99 -10.98
C ILE A 272 -24.28 -19.58 -12.36
N GLY A 273 -23.58 -20.49 -13.02
CA GLY A 273 -23.00 -20.29 -14.35
C GLY A 273 -21.68 -19.52 -14.35
N MET A 274 -21.28 -19.07 -15.54
CA MET A 274 -20.02 -18.36 -15.77
C MET A 274 -20.24 -16.89 -16.09
N SER A 275 -19.21 -16.09 -15.81
CA SER A 275 -19.17 -14.68 -16.21
C SER A 275 -17.76 -14.23 -16.54
N THR A 276 -17.70 -13.14 -17.30
CA THR A 276 -16.46 -12.38 -17.47
C THR A 276 -16.58 -11.11 -16.63
N ALA A 277 -15.63 -10.87 -15.73
CA ALA A 277 -15.56 -9.67 -14.92
C ALA A 277 -14.35 -8.84 -15.35
N TRP A 278 -14.51 -7.52 -15.35
CA TRP A 278 -13.40 -6.57 -15.48
C TRP A 278 -13.29 -5.85 -14.15
N ARG A 279 -12.21 -6.14 -13.42
CA ARG A 279 -11.96 -5.62 -12.08
C ARG A 279 -11.22 -4.29 -12.16
N ILE A 280 -11.90 -3.29 -12.70
CA ILE A 280 -11.32 -2.02 -13.15
C ILE A 280 -10.68 -1.28 -11.97
N THR A 281 -11.43 -1.08 -10.88
CA THR A 281 -10.94 -0.29 -9.74
C THR A 281 -9.97 -1.04 -8.83
N ASP A 282 -9.78 -2.36 -8.97
CA ASP A 282 -8.84 -3.12 -8.10
C ASP A 282 -7.42 -2.51 -8.08
N ARG A 283 -7.03 -1.83 -9.16
CA ARG A 283 -5.72 -1.20 -9.34
C ARG A 283 -5.67 0.30 -9.02
N VAL A 284 -6.75 0.89 -8.50
CA VAL A 284 -6.81 2.32 -8.12
C VAL A 284 -6.41 2.46 -6.65
N PRO A 285 -5.28 3.13 -6.32
CA PRO A 285 -4.86 3.35 -4.94
C PRO A 285 -5.80 4.28 -4.19
N GLY A 286 -6.12 3.96 -2.94
CA GLY A 286 -6.97 4.80 -2.08
C GLY A 286 -8.38 5.03 -2.61
N ARG A 287 -8.88 4.14 -3.48
CA ARG A 287 -10.23 4.25 -4.04
C ARG A 287 -11.29 4.19 -2.93
N THR A 288 -12.33 4.98 -3.10
CA THR A 288 -13.47 5.06 -2.17
C THR A 288 -14.72 4.34 -2.68
N MET A 289 -14.67 3.87 -3.92
CA MET A 289 -15.79 3.22 -4.59
C MET A 289 -15.28 2.11 -5.48
N GLU A 290 -16.14 1.12 -5.67
CA GLU A 290 -15.96 0.06 -6.62
C GLU A 290 -16.67 0.40 -7.92
N PHE A 291 -15.99 0.16 -9.04
CA PHE A 291 -16.56 0.25 -10.37
C PHE A 291 -16.09 -0.97 -11.14
N ARG A 292 -17.04 -1.84 -11.49
CA ARG A 292 -16.76 -3.12 -12.15
C ARG A 292 -17.69 -3.31 -13.33
N ARG A 293 -17.16 -3.82 -14.44
CA ARG A 293 -17.98 -4.35 -15.53
C ARG A 293 -18.10 -5.86 -15.36
N ARG A 294 -19.29 -6.42 -15.57
CA ARG A 294 -19.50 -7.86 -15.60
C ARG A 294 -20.41 -8.24 -16.74
N THR A 295 -20.08 -9.33 -17.42
CA THR A 295 -20.93 -9.99 -18.40
C THR A 295 -21.31 -11.36 -17.88
N LEU A 296 -22.58 -11.58 -17.60
CA LEU A 296 -23.16 -12.87 -17.26
C LEU A 296 -23.45 -13.65 -18.53
N ASP A 297 -22.97 -14.89 -18.60
CA ASP A 297 -23.31 -15.78 -19.71
C ASP A 297 -24.81 -16.14 -19.68
N ARG A 298 -25.26 -16.78 -20.75
CA ARG A 298 -26.63 -17.26 -20.84
C ARG A 298 -26.97 -18.17 -19.65
N ASN A 299 -28.11 -17.93 -19.01
CA ASN A 299 -28.60 -18.61 -17.81
C ASN A 299 -27.75 -18.41 -16.53
N ALA A 300 -26.74 -17.55 -16.56
CA ALA A 300 -25.94 -17.26 -15.38
C ALA A 300 -26.64 -16.22 -14.47
N ALA A 301 -26.38 -16.28 -13.17
CA ALA A 301 -26.99 -15.38 -12.20
C ALA A 301 -26.05 -15.06 -11.02
N ILE A 302 -26.10 -13.81 -10.56
CA ILE A 302 -25.65 -13.46 -9.22
C ILE A 302 -26.80 -13.81 -8.29
N GLY A 303 -26.61 -14.83 -7.45
CA GLY A 303 -27.65 -15.30 -6.55
C GLY A 303 -28.02 -14.26 -5.50
N LEU A 304 -29.14 -14.51 -4.83
CA LEU A 304 -29.63 -13.65 -3.76
C LEU A 304 -28.61 -13.56 -2.63
N HIS A 305 -28.25 -12.34 -2.24
CA HIS A 305 -27.34 -12.07 -1.13
C HIS A 305 -27.68 -10.75 -0.45
N PRO A 306 -27.45 -10.61 0.86
CA PRO A 306 -27.60 -9.34 1.54
C PRO A 306 -26.47 -8.38 1.14
N ILE A 307 -26.79 -7.09 1.04
CA ILE A 307 -25.80 -6.01 0.86
C ILE A 307 -25.79 -5.11 2.10
N ASP A 308 -24.61 -4.62 2.48
CA ASP A 308 -24.41 -3.71 3.64
C ASP A 308 -24.13 -2.26 3.21
N HIS A 309 -24.23 -1.98 1.92
CA HIS A 309 -24.04 -0.68 1.28
C HIS A 309 -25.01 -0.52 0.11
N ASP A 310 -25.24 0.71 -0.34
CA ASP A 310 -26.01 0.94 -1.55
C ASP A 310 -25.24 0.44 -2.78
N GLU A 311 -25.91 -0.22 -3.71
CA GLU A 311 -25.32 -0.77 -4.92
C GLU A 311 -26.10 -0.32 -6.16
N VAL A 312 -25.39 0.03 -7.23
CA VAL A 312 -25.98 0.45 -8.51
C VAL A 312 -25.63 -0.53 -9.60
N TYR A 313 -26.66 -1.08 -10.25
CA TYR A 313 -26.52 -1.87 -11.47
C TYR A 313 -26.96 -1.04 -12.68
N HIS A 314 -26.07 -0.80 -13.64
CA HIS A 314 -26.42 -0.21 -14.92
C HIS A 314 -26.26 -1.23 -16.05
N VAL A 315 -27.33 -1.54 -16.76
CA VAL A 315 -27.31 -2.55 -17.83
C VAL A 315 -26.79 -1.94 -19.12
N VAL A 316 -25.64 -2.43 -19.57
CA VAL A 316 -24.96 -1.97 -20.79
C VAL A 316 -25.48 -2.72 -22.03
N SER A 317 -25.77 -4.01 -21.90
CA SER A 317 -26.34 -4.84 -22.97
C SER A 317 -27.01 -6.11 -22.42
N GLY A 318 -27.86 -6.74 -23.24
CA GLY A 318 -28.60 -7.93 -22.85
C GLY A 318 -29.81 -7.62 -21.96
N GLU A 319 -30.39 -8.68 -21.39
CA GLU A 319 -31.60 -8.62 -20.58
C GLU A 319 -31.48 -9.56 -19.38
N GLY A 320 -32.05 -9.13 -18.25
CA GLY A 320 -32.06 -9.90 -17.01
C GLY A 320 -33.21 -9.55 -16.09
N ASP A 321 -33.37 -10.34 -15.05
CA ASP A 321 -34.28 -10.05 -13.94
C ASP A 321 -33.45 -9.61 -12.74
N VAL A 322 -33.71 -8.42 -12.21
CA VAL A 322 -33.15 -7.98 -10.92
C VAL A 322 -34.20 -8.20 -9.84
N THR A 323 -33.76 -8.76 -8.71
CA THR A 323 -34.59 -8.96 -7.52
C THR A 323 -34.01 -8.17 -6.35
N SER A 324 -34.87 -7.47 -5.61
CA SER A 324 -34.56 -6.81 -4.34
C SER A 324 -35.70 -7.07 -3.38
N ASP A 325 -35.42 -7.66 -2.21
CA ASP A 325 -36.40 -7.97 -1.16
C ASP A 325 -37.67 -8.67 -1.69
N GLY A 326 -37.46 -9.67 -2.55
CA GLY A 326 -38.53 -10.46 -3.16
C GLY A 326 -39.28 -9.77 -4.31
N VAL A 327 -39.01 -8.50 -4.59
CA VAL A 327 -39.57 -7.80 -5.76
C VAL A 327 -38.66 -7.98 -6.95
N THR A 328 -39.17 -8.61 -8.03
CA THR A 328 -38.42 -8.84 -9.27
C THR A 328 -38.90 -7.92 -10.39
N ARG A 329 -37.94 -7.31 -11.11
CA ARG A 329 -38.19 -6.50 -12.30
C ARG A 329 -37.29 -6.94 -13.45
N ARG A 330 -37.86 -7.04 -14.65
CA ARG A 330 -37.12 -7.22 -15.90
C ARG A 330 -36.36 -5.92 -16.22
N VAL A 331 -35.10 -6.06 -16.56
CA VAL A 331 -34.21 -4.96 -16.95
C VAL A 331 -33.54 -5.28 -18.28
N GLY A 332 -33.21 -4.23 -19.02
CA GLY A 332 -32.50 -4.32 -20.29
C GLY A 332 -31.57 -3.12 -20.50
N LYS A 333 -30.90 -3.08 -21.65
CA LYS A 333 -29.97 -2.00 -22.01
C LYS A 333 -30.49 -0.61 -21.63
N GLY A 334 -29.66 0.18 -20.96
CA GLY A 334 -29.97 1.55 -20.52
C GLY A 334 -30.74 1.63 -19.20
N THR A 335 -31.16 0.50 -18.62
CA THR A 335 -31.81 0.48 -17.31
C THR A 335 -30.77 0.59 -16.19
N THR A 336 -31.03 1.47 -15.22
CA THR A 336 -30.28 1.56 -13.97
C THR A 336 -31.16 1.09 -12.81
N VAL A 337 -30.62 0.22 -11.96
CA VAL A 337 -31.25 -0.22 -10.72
C VAL A 337 -30.40 0.26 -9.56
N TYR A 338 -31.04 0.95 -8.62
CA TYR A 338 -30.45 1.35 -7.36
C TYR A 338 -30.98 0.42 -6.28
N LEU A 339 -30.07 -0.20 -5.53
CA LEU A 339 -30.35 -1.19 -4.51
C LEU A 339 -29.88 -0.64 -3.16
N TYR A 340 -30.77 -0.64 -2.17
CA TYR A 340 -30.50 -0.02 -0.88
C TYR A 340 -29.73 -0.95 0.05
N ALA A 341 -28.83 -0.36 0.85
CA ALA A 341 -28.17 -1.06 1.95
C ALA A 341 -29.19 -1.79 2.84
N GLY A 342 -28.89 -3.04 3.21
CA GLY A 342 -29.74 -3.92 4.00
C GLY A 342 -30.69 -4.80 3.18
N ALA A 343 -30.84 -4.55 1.88
CA ALA A 343 -31.67 -5.38 1.00
C ALA A 343 -31.02 -6.74 0.71
N THR A 344 -31.83 -7.74 0.38
CA THR A 344 -31.36 -8.98 -0.25
C THR A 344 -31.57 -8.90 -1.77
N VAL A 345 -30.47 -8.91 -2.52
CA VAL A 345 -30.44 -8.57 -3.94
C VAL A 345 -29.87 -9.68 -4.80
N GLY A 346 -30.28 -9.74 -6.06
CA GLY A 346 -29.72 -10.65 -7.05
C GLY A 346 -30.06 -10.24 -8.48
N ILE A 347 -29.33 -10.78 -9.44
CA ILE A 347 -29.58 -10.53 -10.86
C ILE A 347 -29.34 -11.78 -11.70
N ALA A 348 -30.32 -12.16 -12.52
CA ALA A 348 -30.24 -13.32 -13.40
C ALA A 348 -30.29 -12.89 -14.87
N GLN A 349 -29.43 -13.46 -15.70
CA GLN A 349 -29.50 -13.30 -17.15
C GLN A 349 -30.73 -14.04 -17.69
N ARG A 350 -31.52 -13.40 -18.57
CA ARG A 350 -32.77 -13.95 -19.13
C ARG A 350 -32.91 -13.85 -20.66
N GLY A 351 -32.07 -13.05 -21.31
CA GLY A 351 -32.11 -12.86 -22.76
C GLY A 351 -31.41 -13.96 -23.57
N ARG A 352 -31.35 -13.78 -24.90
CA ARG A 352 -30.54 -14.64 -25.79
C ARG A 352 -29.05 -14.26 -25.79
N GLN A 353 -28.76 -12.99 -25.50
CA GLN A 353 -27.41 -12.44 -25.44
C GLN A 353 -26.91 -12.37 -24.00
N PRO A 354 -25.60 -12.51 -23.76
CA PRO A 354 -25.02 -12.26 -22.43
C PRO A 354 -25.47 -10.91 -21.86
N LEU A 355 -25.70 -10.86 -20.55
CA LEU A 355 -26.10 -9.64 -19.85
C LEU A 355 -24.85 -8.92 -19.36
N ALA A 356 -24.54 -7.77 -19.94
CA ALA A 356 -23.45 -6.91 -19.48
C ALA A 356 -24.00 -5.80 -18.58
N LEU A 357 -23.40 -5.65 -17.41
CA LEU A 357 -23.74 -4.63 -16.44
C LEU A 357 -22.48 -3.96 -15.86
N ILE A 358 -22.65 -2.71 -15.47
CA ILE A 358 -21.75 -2.01 -14.56
C ILE A 358 -22.32 -2.17 -13.17
N VAL A 359 -21.45 -2.53 -12.23
CA VAL A 359 -21.73 -2.63 -10.80
C VAL A 359 -20.89 -1.58 -10.09
N SER A 360 -21.54 -0.73 -9.30
CA SER A 360 -20.88 0.35 -8.58
C SER A 360 -21.41 0.46 -7.15
N TYR A 361 -20.51 0.60 -6.18
CA TYR A 361 -20.85 0.76 -4.76
C TYR A 361 -19.74 1.44 -3.96
N PRO A 362 -20.04 2.12 -2.83
CA PRO A 362 -19.02 2.68 -1.97
C PRO A 362 -18.28 1.57 -1.20
N LEU A 363 -17.01 1.79 -0.91
CA LEU A 363 -16.22 0.90 -0.06
C LEU A 363 -16.32 1.41 1.38
N ALA A 364 -16.60 0.50 2.33
CA ALA A 364 -16.75 0.83 3.75
C ALA A 364 -15.53 1.56 4.34
N LYS A 365 -14.34 1.33 3.75
CA LYS A 365 -13.12 2.10 3.94
C LYS A 365 -12.41 2.20 2.60
N PRO A 366 -11.64 3.28 2.33
CA PRO A 366 -10.78 3.32 1.16
C PRO A 366 -9.90 2.06 1.12
N VAL A 367 -9.85 1.38 -0.03
CA VAL A 367 -8.92 0.26 -0.20
C VAL A 367 -7.54 0.88 -0.43
N GLU A 368 -6.68 0.74 0.59
CA GLU A 368 -5.33 1.33 0.61
C GLU A 368 -4.41 0.79 -0.47
#